data_AF-A0A9E4T2K0-F1
#
_entry.id   AF-A0A9E4T2K0-F1
#
_cell.length_a   1.000
_cell.length_b   1.000
_cell.length_c   1.000
_cell.angle_alpha   90.00
_cell.angle_beta   90.00
_cell.angle_gamma   90.00
#
_symmetry.space_group_name_H-M   'P 1'
#
loop_
_entity.id
_entity.type
_entity.pdbx_description
1 polymer ?
#
loop_
_entity_poly.entity_id
_entity_poly.type
_entity_poly.pdbx_seq_one_letter_code
_entity_poly.pdbx_strand_id
1 'polypeptide(L)' 'MNADHPASGPLAGIKVVDLTRGMPGAIATMLLADYGADVLKLQNPSGDLLESSPAYRVWNRGKKSVA' A
#
# COMPACT_ATOMS: atom_id res chain seq x y z
N MET A 1 -8.20 -12.31 -17.17
CA MET A 1 -9.28 -12.37 -16.17
C MET A 1 -8.83 -11.48 -15.02
N ASN A 2 -9.16 -10.18 -15.06
CA ASN A 2 -8.77 -9.24 -14.01
C ASN A 2 -9.86 -9.28 -12.95
N ALA A 3 -9.56 -9.82 -11.78
CA ALA A 3 -10.48 -9.79 -10.66
C ALA A 3 -10.51 -8.36 -10.09
N ASP A 4 -11.36 -7.51 -10.65
CA ASP A 4 -11.90 -6.36 -9.93
C ASP A 4 -12.83 -6.92 -8.86
N HIS A 5 -12.27 -7.29 -7.72
CA HIS A 5 -13.09 -7.43 -6.52
C HIS A 5 -13.53 -6.03 -6.10
N PRO A 6 -14.84 -5.75 -6.01
CA PRO A 6 -15.29 -4.46 -5.52
C PRO A 6 -14.74 -4.28 -4.12
N ALA A 7 -13.84 -3.32 -3.95
CA ALA A 7 -13.29 -3.00 -2.66
C ALA A 7 -14.47 -2.64 -1.73
N SER A 8 -14.57 -3.32 -0.59
CA SER A 8 -15.59 -3.06 0.42
C SER A 8 -14.97 -2.29 1.59
N GLY A 9 -15.79 -1.51 2.30
CA GLY A 9 -15.33 -0.68 3.41
C GLY A 9 -15.56 0.82 3.16
N PRO A 10 -15.29 1.66 4.18
CA PRO A 10 -15.61 3.08 4.13
C PRO A 10 -14.81 3.89 3.10
N LEU A 11 -13.70 3.34 2.59
CA LEU A 11 -12.88 3.96 1.54
C LEU A 11 -13.03 3.27 0.17
N ALA A 12 -14.06 2.45 0.00
CA ALA A 12 -14.38 1.81 -1.27
C ALA A 12 -14.46 2.85 -2.41
N GLY A 13 -13.78 2.56 -3.53
CA GLY A 13 -13.73 3.42 -4.71
C GLY A 13 -12.70 4.55 -4.64
N ILE A 14 -12.02 4.75 -3.51
CA ILE A 14 -10.92 5.71 -3.39
C ILE A 14 -9.63 5.08 -3.93
N LYS A 15 -8.92 5.83 -4.77
CA LYS A 15 -7.58 5.45 -5.28
C LYS A 15 -6.52 6.32 -4.62
N VAL A 16 -5.44 5.70 -4.16
CA VAL A 16 -4.35 6.38 -3.46
C VAL A 16 -3.03 6.01 -4.10
N VAL A 17 -2.21 7.02 -4.39
CA VAL A 17 -0.81 6.82 -4.77
C VAL A 17 0.06 7.06 -3.53
N ASP A 18 0.74 6.02 -3.06
CA ASP A 18 1.65 6.07 -1.91
C ASP A 18 3.08 6.38 -2.39
N LEU A 19 3.50 7.63 -2.15
CA LEU A 19 4.84 8.15 -2.40
C LEU A 19 5.70 8.19 -1.12
N THR A 20 5.19 7.64 -0.03
CA THR A 20 5.84 7.71 1.28
C THR A 20 6.99 6.73 1.40
N ARG A 21 7.86 6.99 2.39
CA ARG A 21 9.01 6.16 2.72
C ARG A 21 9.02 5.86 4.21
N GLY A 22 9.58 4.71 4.57
CA GLY A 22 9.70 4.28 5.95
C GLY A 22 8.35 3.96 6.62
N MET A 23 8.41 3.77 7.94
CA MET A 23 7.31 3.18 8.71
C MET A 23 6.06 4.08 8.83
N PRO A 24 6.14 5.40 9.12
CA PRO A 24 4.93 6.19 9.36
C PRO A 24 3.98 6.23 8.16
N GLY A 25 4.53 6.49 6.97
CA GLY A 25 3.75 6.52 5.74
C GLY A 25 3.21 5.14 5.36
N ALA A 26 4.03 4.10 5.50
CA ALA A 26 3.61 2.73 5.23
C ALA A 26 2.43 2.30 6.12
N ILE A 27 2.42 2.68 7.41
CA ILE A 27 1.29 2.40 8.32
C ILE A 27 0.06 3.21 7.93
N ALA A 28 0.22 4.49 7.61
CA ALA A 28 -0.92 5.33 7.22
C ALA A 28 -1.64 4.74 6.00
N THR A 29 -0.90 4.41 4.94
CA THR A 29 -1.50 3.89 3.70
C THR A 29 -1.91 2.42 3.81
N MET A 30 -1.34 1.66 4.75
CA MET A 30 -1.84 0.33 5.12
C MET A 30 -3.24 0.40 5.69
N LEU A 31 -3.51 1.34 6.61
CA LEU A 31 -4.85 1.54 7.17
C LEU A 31 -5.85 1.96 6.08
N LEU A 32 -5.43 2.79 5.11
CA LEU A 32 -6.29 3.14 3.98
C LEU A 32 -6.65 1.90 3.14
N ALA A 33 -5.68 1.03 2.85
CA ALA A 33 -5.92 -0.22 2.15
C ALA A 33 -6.85 -1.16 2.94
N ASP A 34 -6.62 -1.29 4.26
CA ASP A 34 -7.45 -2.11 5.14
C ASP A 34 -8.91 -1.61 5.19
N TYR A 35 -9.15 -0.31 5.00
CA TYR A 35 -10.48 0.30 4.91
C TYR A 35 -11.09 0.32 3.50
N GLY A 36 -10.44 -0.34 2.52
CA GLY A 36 -10.99 -0.55 1.18
C GLY A 36 -10.50 0.41 0.10
N ALA A 37 -9.47 1.22 0.34
CA ALA A 37 -8.86 2.02 -0.72
C ALA A 37 -7.98 1.15 -1.66
N ASP A 38 -7.96 1.46 -2.96
CA ASP A 38 -6.99 0.90 -3.89
C ASP A 38 -5.68 1.70 -3.81
N VAL A 39 -4.71 1.15 -3.08
CA VAL A 39 -3.43 1.81 -2.81
C VAL A 39 -2.34 1.26 -3.72
N LEU A 40 -1.76 2.14 -4.54
CA LEU A 40 -0.59 1.85 -5.36
C LEU A 40 0.65 2.49 -4.72
N LYS A 41 1.58 1.66 -4.25
CA LYS A 41 2.89 2.11 -3.76
C LYS A 41 3.89 2.20 -4.91
N LEU A 42 4.49 3.37 -5.07
CA LEU A 42 5.69 3.53 -5.89
C LEU A 42 6.90 3.06 -5.08
N GLN A 43 7.67 2.14 -5.66
CA GLN A 43 8.95 1.73 -5.09
C GLN A 43 10.02 2.74 -5.46
N ASN A 44 10.97 2.93 -4.55
CA ASN A 44 12.16 3.70 -4.85
C ASN A 44 13.12 2.81 -5.65
N PRO A 45 13.64 3.23 -6.81
CA PRO A 45 14.64 2.49 -7.56
C PRO A 45 15.92 2.18 -6.76
N SER A 46 16.21 2.98 -5.73
CA SER A 46 17.35 2.77 -4.82
C SER A 46 17.01 1.91 -3.59
N GLY A 47 15.82 1.33 -3.53
CA GLY A 47 15.32 0.55 -2.40
C GLY A 47 14.66 1.40 -1.30
N ASP A 48 13.89 0.74 -0.44
CA ASP A 48 13.24 1.36 0.73
C ASP A 48 14.04 1.10 2.01
N LEU A 49 14.07 2.09 2.91
CA LEU A 49 14.88 2.07 4.15
C LEU A 49 14.65 0.84 5.05
N LEU A 50 13.48 0.22 4.95
CA LEU A 50 13.04 -0.87 5.81
C LEU A 50 12.80 -2.17 5.06
N GLU A 51 13.20 -2.27 3.79
CA GLU A 51 12.86 -3.40 2.90
C GLU A 51 13.32 -4.76 3.45
N SER A 52 14.46 -4.80 4.17
CA SER A 52 14.97 -6.01 4.82
C SER A 52 14.23 -6.39 6.11
N SER A 53 13.41 -5.50 6.67
CA SER A 53 12.64 -5.77 7.88
C SER A 53 11.47 -6.70 7.57
N PRO A 54 11.22 -7.75 8.37
CA PRO A 54 10.01 -8.56 8.24
C PRO A 54 8.72 -7.73 8.31
N ALA A 55 8.75 -6.62 9.06
CA ALA A 55 7.62 -5.71 9.21
C ALA A 55 7.27 -4.97 7.91
N TYR A 56 8.21 -4.84 6.96
CA TYR A 56 7.97 -4.20 5.67
C TYR A 56 6.85 -4.86 4.89
N ARG A 57 6.77 -6.20 4.94
CA ARG A 57 5.67 -6.95 4.31
C ARG A 57 4.34 -6.70 5.02
N VAL A 58 4.36 -6.62 6.35
CA VAL A 58 3.16 -6.37 7.15
C VAL A 58 2.59 -4.98 6.86
N TRP A 59 3.43 -3.96 6.78
CA TRP A 59 3.01 -2.58 6.51
C TRP A 59 2.67 -2.30 5.05
N ASN A 60 3.07 -3.17 4.12
CA ASN A 60 2.70 -3.04 2.71
C ASN A 60 1.64 -4.05 2.25
N ARG A 61 1.02 -4.79 3.18
CA ARG A 61 -0.14 -5.63 2.86
C ARG A 61 -1.26 -4.81 2.23
N GLY A 62 -2.06 -5.44 1.37
CA GLY A 62 -3.22 -4.79 0.74
C GLY A 62 -2.88 -3.75 -0.33
N LYS A 63 -1.60 -3.36 -0.45
CA LYS A 63 -1.13 -2.41 -1.47
C LYS A 63 -0.66 -3.16 -2.71
N LYS A 64 -0.94 -2.59 -3.89
CA LYS A 64 -0.26 -2.94 -5.13
C LYS A 64 1.06 -2.18 -5.17
N SER A 65 2.08 -2.74 -5.82
CA SER A 65 3.40 -2.12 -5.90
C SER A 65 3.89 -2.09 -7.34
N VAL A 66 4.52 -0.99 -7.73
CA VAL A 66 5.17 -0.84 -9.04
C VAL A 66 6.53 -0.16 -8.84
N ALA A 67 7.50 -0.56 -9.66
CA ALA A 67 8.87 -0.03 -9.70
C ALA A 67 9.03 1.05 -10.76
#